data_AF-A0A2V8SP60-F1
#
_entry.id   AF-A0A2V8SP60-F1
#
_cell.length_a   1.000
_cell.length_b   1.000
_cell.length_c   1.000
_cell.angle_alpha   90.00
_cell.angle_beta   90.00
_cell.angle_gamma   90.00
#
_symmetry.space_group_name_H-M   'P 1'
#
loop_
_entity.id
_entity.type
_entity.pdbx_description
1 polymer ?
#
loop_
_entity_poly.entity_id
_entity_poly.type
_entity_poly.pdbx_seq_one_letter_code
_entity_poly.pdbx_strand_id
1 'polypeptide(L)'
;MSDISKQLVRVTVTPQLKRFLGEHIRLGNLLTYILMLAGIIDRNRKIAIKALSGASDDDPDLKSKLDQVDEDGAVSALADHFSLMKEMIVCRAVDNYLCYLTDLLSVIFKTRPETLRSNEQIRIDRVLAHNSMAELISYIADKKINELAYQSMTDLKRYLSDKLGFDLFNGDAQERLIIEIIQIRNLLVHNRGKLSEKFLEICPEFEGNIGDEIKLGTNQMFEIVNSLKLSIETIDSLAQAKYNLTETVEFEFREPFMSIRPDSIRPDLA
;
A
#
# COMPACT_ATOMS: atom_id res chain seq x y z
N MET A 1 -0.49 34.96 4.81
CA MET A 1 0.34 33.76 5.04
C MET A 1 0.07 33.30 6.46
N SER A 2 -0.92 32.43 6.67
CA SER A 2 -1.14 31.83 7.98
C SER A 2 -0.16 30.69 8.14
N ASP A 3 0.57 30.73 9.24
CA ASP A 3 1.46 29.68 9.72
C ASP A 3 0.62 28.39 9.90
N ILE A 4 0.75 27.44 8.97
CA ILE A 4 0.16 26.10 9.12
C ILE A 4 1.05 25.41 10.16
N SER A 5 0.62 25.49 11.42
CA SER A 5 1.34 24.92 12.55
C SER A 5 1.53 23.41 12.32
N LYS A 6 2.79 22.98 12.28
CA LYS A 6 3.16 21.57 12.30
C LYS A 6 2.66 20.97 13.61
N GLN A 7 1.66 20.11 13.56
CA GLN A 7 1.20 19.39 14.74
C GLN A 7 1.98 18.08 14.84
N LEU A 8 2.97 18.05 15.75
CA LEU A 8 3.68 16.82 16.11
C LEU A 8 2.75 15.96 16.97
N VAL A 9 2.35 14.81 16.44
CA VAL A 9 1.60 13.81 17.21
C VAL A 9 2.57 12.73 17.64
N ARG A 10 2.65 12.50 18.96
CA ARG A 10 3.38 11.36 19.53
C ARG A 10 2.46 10.16 19.56
N VAL A 11 2.86 9.09 18.89
CA VAL A 11 2.14 7.82 18.88
C VAL A 11 3.13 6.70 19.23
N THR A 12 2.69 5.76 20.06
CA THR A 12 3.45 4.55 20.34
C THR A 12 3.09 3.51 19.29
N VAL A 13 4.07 3.11 18.47
CA VAL A 13 3.91 2.16 17.37
C VAL A 13 5.02 1.13 17.39
N THR A 14 4.85 -0.02 16.74
CA THR A 14 6.02 -0.88 16.48
C THR A 14 6.96 -0.21 15.45
N PRO A 15 8.26 -0.53 15.45
CA PRO A 15 9.17 -0.13 14.37
C PRO A 15 8.69 -0.60 12.98
N GLN A 16 7.94 -1.70 12.92
CA GLN A 16 7.36 -2.28 11.71
C GLN A 16 6.26 -1.39 11.16
N LEU A 17 5.33 -0.95 12.03
CA LEU A 17 4.26 -0.04 11.64
C LEU A 17 4.83 1.30 11.15
N LYS A 18 5.88 1.81 11.80
CA LYS A 18 6.59 3.01 11.34
C LYS A 18 7.14 2.86 9.91
N ARG A 19 7.79 1.73 9.59
CA ARG A 19 8.30 1.47 8.23
C ARG A 19 7.17 1.37 7.22
N PHE A 20 6.11 0.63 7.57
CA PHE A 20 4.92 0.49 6.73
C PHE A 20 4.29 1.84 6.40
N LEU A 21 4.03 2.68 7.40
CA LEU A 21 3.45 4.01 7.22
C LEU A 21 4.38 4.93 6.43
N GLY A 22 5.70 4.85 6.66
CA GLY A 22 6.70 5.59 5.89
C GLY A 22 6.64 5.28 4.40
N GLU A 23 6.55 4.00 4.03
CA GLU A 23 6.42 3.59 2.62
C GLU A 23 5.08 4.00 2.00
N HIS A 24 3.97 3.97 2.77
CA HIS A 24 2.68 4.49 2.31
C HIS A 24 2.71 5.99 2.04
N ILE A 25 3.29 6.78 2.95
CA ILE A 25 3.48 8.22 2.78
C ILE A 25 4.34 8.49 1.55
N ARG A 26 5.41 7.70 1.36
CA ARG A 26 6.33 7.85 0.23
C ARG A 26 5.63 7.58 -1.11
N LEU A 27 4.78 6.55 -1.18
CA LEU A 27 3.97 6.22 -2.34
C LEU A 27 2.96 7.33 -2.66
N GLY A 28 2.23 7.82 -1.65
CA GLY A 28 1.30 8.94 -1.80
C GLY A 28 1.99 10.21 -2.26
N ASN A 29 3.13 10.56 -1.66
CA ASN A 29 3.93 11.72 -2.03
C ASN A 29 4.43 11.64 -3.48
N LEU A 30 4.84 10.46 -3.95
CA LEU A 30 5.23 10.27 -5.34
C LEU A 30 4.06 10.55 -6.30
N LEU A 31 2.88 10.00 -6.02
CA LEU A 31 1.68 10.25 -6.81
C LEU A 31 1.34 11.75 -6.84
N THR A 32 1.26 12.40 -5.68
CA THR A 32 0.98 13.83 -5.58
C THR A 32 2.02 14.66 -6.32
N TYR A 33 3.30 14.29 -6.23
CA TYR A 33 4.37 15.00 -6.92
C TYR A 33 4.24 14.92 -8.44
N ILE A 34 3.91 13.74 -9.00
CA ILE A 34 3.72 13.57 -10.45
C ILE A 34 2.52 14.40 -10.93
N LEU A 35 1.40 14.36 -10.20
CA LEU A 35 0.21 15.17 -10.53
C LEU A 35 0.51 16.67 -10.47
N MET A 36 1.24 17.11 -9.45
CA MET A 36 1.66 18.50 -9.29
C MET A 36 2.56 18.95 -10.43
N LEU A 37 3.52 18.12 -10.84
CA LEU A 37 4.41 18.43 -11.97
C LEU A 37 3.61 18.61 -13.26
N ALA A 38 2.68 17.70 -13.57
CA ALA A 38 1.81 17.81 -14.74
C ALA A 38 1.00 19.12 -14.72
N GLY A 39 0.38 19.46 -13.58
CA GLY A 39 -0.36 20.70 -13.43
C GLY A 39 0.51 21.97 -13.53
N ILE A 40 1.76 21.93 -13.05
CA ILE A 40 2.71 23.03 -13.21
C ILE A 40 3.10 23.22 -14.67
N ILE A 41 3.35 22.13 -15.41
CA ILE A 41 3.69 22.18 -16.84
C ILE A 41 2.56 22.84 -17.62
N ASP A 42 1.32 22.43 -17.40
CA ASP A 42 0.16 23.00 -18.09
C ASP A 42 -0.07 24.46 -17.73
N ARG A 43 0.06 24.81 -16.45
CA ARG A 43 -0.01 26.20 -16.00
C ARG A 43 1.06 27.06 -16.67
N ASN A 44 2.30 26.59 -16.73
CA ASN A 44 3.40 27.32 -17.36
C ASN A 44 3.18 27.48 -18.87
N ARG A 45 2.65 26.45 -19.55
CA ARG A 45 2.26 26.52 -20.96
C ARG A 45 1.20 27.59 -21.19
N LYS A 46 0.14 27.63 -20.36
CA LYS A 46 -0.91 28.66 -20.42
C LYS A 46 -0.35 30.08 -20.20
N ILE A 47 0.53 30.27 -19.21
CA ILE A 47 1.18 31.56 -18.95
C ILE A 47 2.02 31.99 -20.15
N ALA A 48 2.81 31.07 -20.74
CA ALA A 48 3.63 31.36 -21.91
C ALA A 48 2.78 31.75 -23.13
N ILE A 49 1.67 31.03 -23.40
CA ILE A 49 0.72 31.36 -24.47
C ILE A 49 0.17 32.78 -24.29
N LYS A 50 -0.27 33.14 -23.07
CA LYS A 50 -0.76 34.49 -22.76
C LYS A 50 0.31 35.57 -22.94
N ALA A 51 1.53 35.31 -22.50
CA ALA A 51 2.62 36.28 -22.59
C ALA A 51 3.07 36.52 -24.05
N LEU A 52 3.01 35.48 -24.90
CA LEU A 52 3.45 35.54 -26.29
C LEU A 52 2.38 36.04 -27.26
N SER A 53 1.08 35.90 -26.95
CA SER A 53 0.00 36.30 -27.86
C SER A 53 -0.11 37.81 -28.04
N GLY A 54 0.19 38.60 -26.99
CA GLY A 54 -0.04 40.04 -26.98
C GLY A 54 -1.52 40.45 -27.12
N ALA A 55 -2.44 39.48 -27.07
CA ALA A 55 -3.87 39.64 -27.27
C ALA A 55 -4.60 39.89 -25.93
N SER A 56 -5.77 40.52 -25.98
CA SER A 56 -6.65 40.66 -24.82
C SER A 56 -7.19 39.29 -24.38
N ASP A 57 -7.53 39.12 -23.09
CA ASP A 57 -8.10 37.86 -22.57
C ASP A 57 -9.39 37.43 -23.30
N ASP A 58 -10.11 38.36 -23.94
CA ASP A 58 -11.33 38.08 -24.72
C ASP A 58 -11.07 37.64 -26.17
N ASP A 59 -9.80 37.50 -26.59
CA ASP A 59 -9.46 37.06 -27.95
C ASP A 59 -9.85 35.59 -28.16
N PRO A 60 -10.71 35.27 -29.17
CA PRO A 60 -11.13 33.90 -29.44
C PRO A 60 -9.99 32.93 -29.76
N ASP A 61 -8.92 33.39 -30.43
CA ASP A 61 -7.74 32.58 -30.76
C ASP A 61 -6.92 32.26 -29.49
N LEU A 62 -6.79 33.25 -28.59
CA LEU A 62 -6.16 33.02 -27.29
C LEU A 62 -6.95 32.01 -26.46
N LYS A 63 -8.28 32.16 -26.39
CA LYS A 63 -9.14 31.24 -25.64
C LYS A 63 -9.04 29.81 -26.19
N SER A 64 -9.11 29.65 -27.51
CA SER A 64 -8.96 28.34 -28.16
C SER A 64 -7.63 27.68 -27.84
N LYS A 65 -6.52 28.44 -27.86
CA LYS A 65 -5.19 27.92 -27.49
C LYS A 65 -5.09 27.50 -26.02
N LEU A 66 -5.78 28.19 -25.11
CA LEU A 66 -5.79 27.84 -23.69
C LEU A 66 -6.63 26.58 -23.42
N ASP A 67 -7.78 26.46 -24.09
CA ASP A 67 -8.65 25.29 -24.02
C ASP A 67 -7.93 24.05 -24.58
N GLN A 68 -7.14 24.22 -25.66
CA GLN A 68 -6.32 23.14 -26.20
C GLN A 68 -5.32 22.57 -25.18
N VAL A 69 -4.77 23.39 -24.28
CA VAL A 69 -3.90 22.89 -23.20
C VAL A 69 -4.66 21.99 -22.23
N ASP A 70 -5.94 22.24 -21.98
CA ASP A 70 -6.74 21.36 -21.12
C ASP A 70 -7.02 20.01 -21.79
N GLU A 71 -7.11 19.98 -23.12
CA GLU A 71 -7.35 18.78 -23.92
C GLU A 71 -6.10 17.93 -24.16
N ASP A 72 -4.96 18.55 -24.47
CA ASP A 72 -3.72 17.87 -24.87
C ASP A 72 -2.51 18.15 -23.96
N GLY A 73 -2.75 18.75 -22.79
CA GLY A 73 -1.73 19.06 -21.80
C GLY A 73 -1.11 17.84 -21.12
N ALA A 74 -0.11 18.10 -20.29
CA ALA A 74 0.59 17.11 -19.48
C ALA A 74 -0.36 16.39 -18.51
N VAL A 75 -1.40 17.05 -17.98
CA VAL A 75 -2.42 16.38 -17.16
C VAL A 75 -3.22 15.37 -17.97
N SER A 76 -3.61 15.73 -19.20
CA SER A 76 -4.32 14.84 -20.12
C SER A 76 -3.43 13.66 -20.55
N ALA A 77 -2.18 13.93 -20.93
CA ALA A 77 -1.21 12.88 -21.25
C ALA A 77 -0.93 11.95 -20.05
N LEU A 78 -0.93 12.48 -18.82
CA LEU A 78 -0.79 11.66 -17.63
C LEU A 78 -2.01 10.76 -17.43
N ALA A 79 -3.23 11.26 -17.67
CA ALA A 79 -4.49 10.52 -17.54
C ALA A 79 -4.48 9.20 -18.33
N ASP A 80 -3.91 9.20 -19.53
CA ASP A 80 -3.76 7.99 -20.36
C ASP A 80 -2.93 6.88 -19.69
N HIS A 81 -2.10 7.24 -18.71
CA HIS A 81 -1.24 6.32 -17.96
C HIS A 81 -1.74 5.99 -16.56
N PHE A 82 -2.88 6.54 -16.13
CA PHE A 82 -3.40 6.32 -14.77
C PHE A 82 -3.74 4.85 -14.50
N SER A 83 -4.15 4.07 -15.50
CA SER A 83 -4.44 2.63 -15.30
C SER A 83 -3.22 1.91 -14.75
N LEU A 84 -2.08 2.04 -15.46
CA LEU A 84 -0.82 1.45 -15.04
C LEU A 84 -0.36 1.97 -13.68
N MET A 85 -0.54 3.27 -13.42
CA MET A 85 -0.18 3.87 -12.14
C MET A 85 -0.99 3.27 -10.98
N LYS A 86 -2.30 3.07 -11.16
CA LYS A 86 -3.17 2.43 -10.16
C LYS A 86 -2.73 1.00 -9.87
N GLU A 87 -2.40 0.22 -10.90
CA GLU A 87 -1.89 -1.14 -10.76
C GLU A 87 -0.59 -1.16 -9.94
N MET A 88 0.36 -0.28 -10.27
CA MET A 88 1.63 -0.17 -9.55
C MET A 88 1.44 0.24 -8.08
N ILE A 89 0.50 1.16 -7.80
CA ILE A 89 0.17 1.58 -6.44
C ILE A 89 -0.42 0.41 -5.65
N VAL A 90 -1.40 -0.32 -6.21
CA VAL A 90 -2.01 -1.49 -5.56
C VAL A 90 -0.97 -2.57 -5.31
N CYS A 91 -0.14 -2.91 -6.30
CA CYS A 91 0.95 -3.87 -6.12
C CYS A 91 1.88 -3.46 -4.98
N ARG A 92 2.35 -2.21 -4.97
CA ARG A 92 3.28 -1.71 -3.96
C ARG A 92 2.65 -1.67 -2.57
N ALA A 93 1.38 -1.30 -2.45
CA ALA A 93 0.65 -1.30 -1.18
C ALA A 93 0.49 -2.71 -0.61
N VAL A 94 0.12 -3.69 -1.44
CA VAL A 94 -0.01 -5.09 -1.03
C VAL A 94 1.34 -5.71 -0.66
N ASP A 95 2.39 -5.42 -1.42
CA ASP A 95 3.75 -5.89 -1.09
C ASP A 95 4.21 -5.32 0.26
N ASN A 96 3.99 -4.03 0.51
CA ASN A 96 4.30 -3.39 1.78
C ASN A 96 3.52 -4.03 2.94
N TYR A 97 2.25 -4.37 2.72
CA TYR A 97 1.42 -5.08 3.69
C TYR A 97 2.00 -6.46 4.06
N LEU A 98 2.39 -7.27 3.07
CA LEU A 98 2.97 -8.60 3.32
C LEU A 98 4.37 -8.52 3.95
N CYS A 99 5.19 -7.54 3.57
CA CYS A 99 6.46 -7.25 4.23
C CYS A 99 6.24 -6.90 5.70
N TYR A 100 5.25 -6.06 6.02
CA TYR A 100 4.91 -5.75 7.42
C TYR A 100 4.55 -7.02 8.21
N LEU A 101 3.72 -7.90 7.65
CA LEU A 101 3.35 -9.14 8.35
C LEU A 101 4.57 -10.02 8.65
N THR A 102 5.44 -10.24 7.66
CA THR A 102 6.64 -11.05 7.85
C THR A 102 7.64 -10.42 8.84
N ASP A 103 7.81 -9.10 8.78
CA ASP A 103 8.62 -8.34 9.72
C ASP A 103 8.10 -8.44 11.17
N LEU A 104 6.78 -8.33 11.35
CA LEU A 104 6.13 -8.44 12.66
C LEU A 104 6.35 -9.84 13.26
N LEU A 105 6.18 -10.89 12.45
CA LEU A 105 6.46 -12.26 12.88
C LEU A 105 7.91 -12.48 13.26
N SER A 106 8.84 -11.87 12.52
CA SER A 106 10.27 -11.90 12.86
C SER A 106 10.52 -11.38 14.25
N VAL A 107 9.94 -10.22 14.59
CA VAL A 107 10.09 -9.64 15.93
C VAL A 107 9.43 -10.51 16.99
N ILE A 108 8.21 -10.99 16.75
CA ILE A 108 7.50 -11.84 17.72
C ILE A 108 8.31 -13.10 18.01
N PHE A 109 8.76 -13.82 16.98
CA PHE A 109 9.52 -15.06 17.14
C PHE A 109 10.87 -14.86 17.84
N LYS A 110 11.57 -13.76 17.55
CA LYS A 110 12.87 -13.45 18.17
C LYS A 110 12.71 -12.97 19.63
N THR A 111 11.63 -12.26 19.93
CA THR A 111 11.36 -11.74 21.28
C THR A 111 10.69 -12.77 22.18
N ARG A 112 9.91 -13.68 21.59
CA ARG A 112 9.13 -14.73 22.26
C ARG A 112 9.36 -16.08 21.59
N PRO A 113 10.56 -16.68 21.68
CA PRO A 113 10.89 -17.94 21.00
C PRO A 113 9.97 -19.11 21.35
N GLU A 114 9.28 -19.05 22.49
CA GLU A 114 8.24 -20.02 22.86
C GLU A 114 7.09 -20.11 21.85
N THR A 115 6.86 -19.06 21.06
CA THR A 115 5.86 -19.03 19.98
C THR A 115 6.26 -19.88 18.77
N LEU A 116 7.55 -20.23 18.63
CA LEU A 116 8.06 -21.15 17.61
C LEU A 116 7.81 -22.62 17.95
N ARG A 117 7.28 -22.92 19.15
CA ARG A 117 7.05 -24.32 19.57
C ARG A 117 6.14 -25.06 18.59
N SER A 118 6.71 -26.12 18.04
CA SER A 118 6.07 -27.02 17.07
C SER A 118 6.59 -28.44 17.28
N ASN A 119 5.99 -29.40 16.58
CA ASN A 119 6.48 -30.79 16.52
C ASN A 119 7.61 -30.97 15.50
N GLU A 120 8.18 -29.87 15.01
CA GLU A 120 9.20 -29.87 13.97
C GLU A 120 10.54 -30.38 14.52
N GLN A 121 11.20 -31.24 13.77
CA GLN A 121 12.49 -31.83 14.14
C GLN A 121 13.64 -31.08 13.48
N ILE A 122 14.64 -30.69 14.26
CA ILE A 122 15.89 -30.14 13.75
C ILE A 122 17.01 -31.18 13.88
N ARG A 123 17.84 -31.29 12.84
CA ARG A 123 18.96 -32.22 12.84
C ARG A 123 20.06 -31.73 13.78
N ILE A 124 20.75 -32.67 14.44
CA ILE A 124 21.83 -32.36 15.40
C ILE A 124 22.99 -31.61 14.73
N ASP A 125 23.35 -31.94 13.50
CA ASP A 125 24.39 -31.22 12.74
C ASP A 125 24.05 -29.74 12.56
N ARG A 126 22.77 -29.41 12.34
CA ARG A 126 22.29 -28.02 12.29
C ARG A 126 22.38 -27.35 13.65
N VAL A 127 22.05 -28.04 14.74
CA VAL A 127 22.19 -27.47 16.10
C VAL A 127 23.67 -27.15 16.40
N LEU A 128 24.57 -28.07 16.09
CA LEU A 128 26.02 -27.90 16.32
C LEU A 128 26.68 -26.87 15.40
N ALA A 129 26.04 -26.52 14.28
CA ALA A 129 26.55 -25.52 13.33
C ALA A 129 26.40 -24.07 13.82
N HIS A 130 25.62 -23.80 14.87
CA HIS A 130 25.39 -22.45 15.40
C HIS A 130 26.19 -22.24 16.69
N ASN A 131 26.79 -21.06 16.86
CA ASN A 131 27.69 -20.75 17.96
C ASN A 131 26.96 -20.39 19.26
N SER A 132 25.65 -20.15 19.19
CA SER A 132 24.83 -19.82 20.34
C SER A 132 23.37 -20.22 20.14
N MET A 133 22.63 -20.33 21.24
CA MET A 133 21.19 -20.54 21.21
C MET A 133 20.46 -19.37 20.52
N ALA A 134 20.94 -18.14 20.67
CA ALA A 134 20.36 -16.97 20.01
C ALA A 134 20.47 -17.07 18.48
N GLU A 135 21.62 -17.52 17.99
CA GLU A 135 21.86 -17.73 16.55
C GLU A 135 20.95 -18.85 16.02
N LEU A 136 20.81 -19.95 16.76
CA LEU A 136 19.90 -21.05 16.41
C LEU A 136 18.43 -20.60 16.38
N ILE A 137 17.99 -19.81 17.36
CA ILE A 137 16.63 -19.24 17.40
C ILE A 137 16.39 -18.33 16.19
N SER A 138 17.35 -17.46 15.85
CA SER A 138 17.22 -16.62 14.66
C SER A 138 17.07 -17.46 13.39
N TYR A 139 17.90 -18.50 13.24
CA TYR A 139 17.80 -19.42 12.11
C TYR A 139 16.43 -20.11 12.02
N ILE A 140 15.91 -20.63 13.13
CA ILE A 140 14.59 -21.28 13.17
C ILE A 140 13.48 -20.26 12.87
N ALA A 141 13.56 -19.05 13.44
CA ALA A 141 12.61 -17.99 13.18
C ALA A 141 12.59 -17.60 11.69
N ASP A 142 13.76 -17.37 11.09
CA ASP A 142 13.88 -16.98 9.69
C ASP A 142 13.41 -18.10 8.76
N LYS A 143 13.70 -19.37 9.08
CA LYS A 143 13.12 -20.52 8.38
C LYS A 143 11.60 -20.51 8.47
N LYS A 144 11.04 -20.27 9.65
CA LYS A 144 9.59 -20.29 9.87
C LYS A 144 8.86 -19.17 9.14
N ILE A 145 9.44 -17.98 9.12
CA ILE A 145 8.90 -16.82 8.40
C ILE A 145 8.88 -17.11 6.90
N ASN A 146 9.94 -17.69 6.35
CA ASN A 146 9.97 -18.08 4.94
C ASN A 146 8.87 -19.11 4.63
N GLU A 147 8.69 -20.13 5.46
CA GLU A 147 7.60 -21.10 5.30
C GLU A 147 6.22 -20.40 5.27
N LEU A 148 5.96 -19.50 6.22
CA LEU A 148 4.69 -18.78 6.35
C LEU A 148 4.46 -17.77 5.21
N ALA A 149 5.52 -17.15 4.68
CA ALA A 149 5.43 -16.19 3.59
C ALA A 149 4.93 -16.81 2.27
N TYR A 150 5.11 -18.12 2.09
CA TYR A 150 4.62 -18.87 0.92
C TYR A 150 3.22 -19.48 1.11
N GLN A 151 2.65 -19.39 2.31
CA GLN A 151 1.32 -19.94 2.58
C GLN A 151 0.20 -18.99 2.12
N SER A 152 -1.03 -19.52 2.04
CA SER A 152 -2.19 -18.69 1.78
C SER A 152 -2.46 -17.75 2.96
N MET A 153 -3.16 -16.63 2.72
CA MET A 153 -3.53 -15.71 3.80
C MET A 153 -4.42 -16.37 4.85
N THR A 154 -5.27 -17.33 4.44
CA THR A 154 -6.09 -18.15 5.35
C THR A 154 -5.23 -19.06 6.24
N ASP A 155 -4.19 -19.67 5.68
CA ASP A 155 -3.26 -20.48 6.45
C ASP A 155 -2.46 -19.63 7.43
N LEU A 156 -2.04 -18.43 7.00
CA LEU A 156 -1.38 -17.47 7.87
C LEU A 156 -2.29 -17.06 9.03
N LYS A 157 -3.54 -16.65 8.75
CA LYS A 157 -4.55 -16.34 9.78
C LYS A 157 -4.66 -17.47 10.80
N ARG A 158 -4.84 -18.72 10.33
CA ARG A 158 -4.97 -19.90 11.20
C ARG A 158 -3.74 -20.08 12.07
N TYR A 159 -2.55 -20.00 11.49
CA TYR A 159 -1.30 -20.10 12.24
C TYR A 159 -1.20 -19.04 13.33
N LEU A 160 -1.54 -17.78 13.02
CA LEU A 160 -1.47 -16.67 13.98
C LEU A 160 -2.50 -16.82 15.09
N SER A 161 -3.72 -17.22 14.77
CA SER A 161 -4.75 -17.48 15.77
C SER A 161 -4.32 -18.62 16.71
N ASP A 162 -3.84 -19.74 16.18
CA ASP A 162 -3.43 -20.91 16.97
C ASP A 162 -2.19 -20.68 17.84
N LYS A 163 -1.18 -19.98 17.30
CA LYS A 163 0.14 -19.85 17.95
C LYS A 163 0.31 -18.54 18.69
N LEU A 164 -0.21 -17.47 18.13
CA LEU A 164 -0.08 -16.14 18.69
C LEU A 164 -1.33 -15.70 19.44
N GLY A 165 -2.46 -16.40 19.29
CA GLY A 165 -3.68 -16.19 20.07
C GLY A 165 -4.33 -14.82 19.84
N PHE A 166 -4.22 -14.29 18.63
CA PHE A 166 -5.01 -13.14 18.17
C PHE A 166 -5.34 -13.33 16.69
N ASP A 167 -6.51 -12.85 16.29
CA ASP A 167 -6.96 -12.93 14.91
C ASP A 167 -6.40 -11.78 14.08
N LEU A 168 -6.00 -12.10 12.85
CA LEU A 168 -5.45 -11.12 11.89
C LEU A 168 -6.51 -10.14 11.38
N PHE A 169 -7.78 -10.58 11.41
CA PHE A 169 -8.91 -9.86 10.83
C PHE A 169 -10.04 -9.72 11.85
N ASN A 170 -10.72 -8.58 11.82
CA ASN A 170 -11.92 -8.28 12.58
C ASN A 170 -13.16 -8.85 11.86
N GLY A 171 -13.22 -10.18 11.75
CA GLY A 171 -14.32 -10.93 11.15
C GLY A 171 -14.18 -11.25 9.65
N ASP A 172 -15.10 -12.08 9.16
CA ASP A 172 -15.02 -12.72 7.84
C ASP A 172 -15.11 -11.73 6.67
N ALA A 173 -15.77 -10.59 6.84
CA ALA A 173 -15.86 -9.57 5.81
C ALA A 173 -14.48 -8.93 5.52
N GLN A 174 -13.73 -8.60 6.58
CA GLN A 174 -12.38 -8.04 6.42
C GLN A 174 -11.42 -9.09 5.86
N GLU A 175 -11.52 -10.35 6.30
CA GLU A 175 -10.72 -11.44 5.76
C GLU A 175 -10.94 -11.59 4.24
N ARG A 176 -12.20 -11.71 3.80
CA ARG A 176 -12.53 -11.86 2.38
C ARG A 176 -12.01 -10.70 1.55
N LEU A 177 -12.17 -9.47 2.04
CA LEU A 177 -11.67 -8.27 1.38
C LEU A 177 -10.14 -8.30 1.22
N ILE A 178 -9.39 -8.63 2.29
CA ILE A 178 -7.92 -8.67 2.22
C ILE A 178 -7.43 -9.82 1.33
N ILE A 179 -8.10 -10.98 1.37
CA ILE A 179 -7.81 -12.08 0.45
C ILE A 179 -8.00 -11.64 -0.99
N GLU A 180 -9.14 -11.02 -1.31
CA GLU A 180 -9.43 -10.51 -2.65
C GLU A 180 -8.37 -9.50 -3.12
N ILE A 181 -8.00 -8.54 -2.27
CA ILE A 181 -6.95 -7.56 -2.56
C ILE A 181 -5.62 -8.23 -2.91
N ILE A 182 -5.24 -9.28 -2.17
CA ILE A 182 -4.01 -10.05 -2.45
C ILE A 182 -4.14 -10.81 -3.77
N GLN A 183 -5.31 -11.40 -4.06
CA GLN A 183 -5.55 -12.09 -5.31
C GLN A 183 -5.55 -11.12 -6.52
N ILE A 184 -6.12 -9.93 -6.37
CA ILE A 184 -6.05 -8.85 -7.37
C ILE A 184 -4.58 -8.54 -7.68
N ARG A 185 -3.75 -8.34 -6.64
CA ARG A 185 -2.31 -8.14 -6.84
C ARG A 185 -1.68 -9.31 -7.60
N ASN A 186 -2.01 -10.54 -7.23
CA ASN A 186 -1.45 -11.73 -7.89
C ASN A 186 -1.80 -11.77 -9.38
N LEU A 187 -3.02 -11.38 -9.76
CA LEU A 187 -3.40 -11.25 -11.17
C LEU A 187 -2.56 -10.19 -11.89
N LEU A 188 -2.42 -9.00 -11.30
CA LEU A 188 -1.63 -7.92 -11.88
C LEU A 188 -0.17 -8.36 -12.15
N VAL A 189 0.45 -9.03 -11.18
CA VAL A 189 1.86 -9.44 -11.27
C VAL A 189 2.06 -10.68 -12.14
N HIS A 190 1.21 -11.69 -12.03
CA HIS A 190 1.47 -13.02 -12.61
C HIS A 190 0.59 -13.36 -13.82
N ASN A 191 -0.55 -12.70 -13.99
CA ASN A 191 -1.48 -12.98 -15.08
C ASN A 191 -1.81 -11.75 -15.95
N ARG A 192 -0.97 -10.70 -15.88
CA ARG A 192 -1.15 -9.44 -16.63
C ARG A 192 -2.54 -8.84 -16.42
N GLY A 193 -3.05 -8.91 -15.19
CA GLY A 193 -4.37 -8.42 -14.82
C GLY A 193 -5.55 -9.24 -15.33
N LYS A 194 -5.35 -10.41 -15.97
CA LYS A 194 -6.45 -11.22 -16.48
C LYS A 194 -7.08 -12.10 -15.41
N LEU A 195 -8.40 -12.20 -15.40
CA LEU A 195 -9.12 -13.11 -14.51
C LEU A 195 -8.79 -14.58 -14.88
N SER A 196 -8.54 -15.40 -13.86
CA SER A 196 -8.25 -16.83 -14.00
C SER A 196 -9.30 -17.66 -13.28
N GLU A 197 -9.44 -18.93 -13.66
CA GLU A 197 -10.32 -19.89 -12.96
C GLU A 197 -10.00 -19.93 -11.46
N LYS A 198 -8.72 -20.11 -11.12
CA LYS A 198 -8.24 -20.12 -9.73
C LYS A 198 -8.60 -18.85 -8.96
N PHE A 199 -8.59 -17.68 -9.61
CA PHE A 199 -8.98 -16.43 -8.95
C PHE A 199 -10.47 -16.44 -8.60
N LEU A 200 -11.34 -16.82 -9.55
CA LEU A 200 -12.79 -16.86 -9.33
C LEU A 200 -13.21 -17.97 -8.36
N GLU A 201 -12.44 -19.05 -8.25
CA GLU A 201 -12.63 -20.07 -7.20
C GLU A 201 -12.36 -19.51 -5.80
N ILE A 202 -11.33 -18.66 -5.65
CA ILE A 202 -10.95 -18.04 -4.36
C ILE A 202 -11.86 -16.85 -4.04
N CYS A 203 -12.25 -16.08 -5.06
CA CYS A 203 -13.04 -14.86 -4.97
C CYS A 203 -14.36 -15.01 -5.77
N PRO A 204 -15.31 -15.86 -5.32
CA PRO A 204 -16.52 -16.17 -6.08
C PRO A 204 -17.53 -15.02 -6.17
N GLU A 205 -17.41 -14.02 -5.29
CA GLU A 205 -18.25 -12.81 -5.30
C GLU A 205 -17.73 -11.75 -6.30
N PHE A 206 -16.56 -11.97 -6.92
CA PHE A 206 -15.98 -11.02 -7.87
C PHE A 206 -16.67 -11.11 -9.24
N GLU A 207 -17.14 -9.98 -9.77
CA GLU A 207 -17.82 -9.92 -11.07
C GLU A 207 -16.82 -9.96 -12.24
N GLY A 208 -17.02 -10.92 -13.17
CA GLY A 208 -16.26 -10.99 -14.43
C GLY A 208 -16.14 -12.42 -14.97
N ASN A 209 -15.59 -12.56 -16.18
CA ASN A 209 -15.37 -13.85 -16.83
C ASN A 209 -13.87 -14.16 -16.96
N ILE A 210 -13.54 -15.45 -17.05
CA ILE A 210 -12.17 -15.90 -17.29
C ILE A 210 -11.60 -15.21 -18.55
N GLY A 211 -10.43 -14.61 -18.41
CA GLY A 211 -9.74 -13.90 -19.48
C GLY A 211 -10.03 -12.39 -19.55
N ASP A 212 -11.05 -11.90 -18.85
CA ASP A 212 -11.33 -10.47 -18.74
C ASP A 212 -10.17 -9.76 -18.02
N GLU A 213 -9.87 -8.54 -18.43
CA GLU A 213 -8.84 -7.70 -17.79
C GLU A 213 -9.45 -6.92 -16.63
N ILE A 214 -8.79 -6.97 -15.47
CA ILE A 214 -9.22 -6.21 -14.30
C ILE A 214 -9.05 -4.71 -14.55
N LYS A 215 -10.11 -3.94 -14.26
CA LYS A 215 -10.08 -2.49 -14.34
C LYS A 215 -10.22 -1.89 -12.96
N LEU A 216 -9.11 -1.37 -12.43
CA LEU A 216 -9.11 -0.72 -11.12
C LEU A 216 -9.64 0.71 -11.23
N GLY A 217 -10.72 1.01 -10.51
CA GLY A 217 -11.21 2.38 -10.33
C GLY A 217 -10.29 3.21 -9.43
N THR A 218 -10.34 4.54 -9.54
CA THR A 218 -9.59 5.44 -8.65
C THR A 218 -10.05 5.28 -7.19
N ASN A 219 -11.37 5.27 -6.96
CA ASN A 219 -11.94 5.04 -5.62
C ASN A 219 -11.56 3.65 -5.08
N GLN A 220 -11.64 2.61 -5.92
CA GLN A 220 -11.25 1.25 -5.53
C GLN A 220 -9.78 1.19 -5.11
N MET A 221 -8.86 1.85 -5.83
CA MET A 221 -7.46 1.94 -5.42
C MET A 221 -7.33 2.55 -4.01
N PHE A 222 -8.02 3.67 -3.73
CA PHE A 222 -7.97 4.31 -2.42
C PHE A 222 -8.56 3.43 -1.31
N GLU A 223 -9.67 2.75 -1.58
CA GLU A 223 -10.30 1.80 -0.66
C GLU A 223 -9.37 0.62 -0.34
N ILE A 224 -8.66 0.09 -1.33
CA ILE A 224 -7.66 -0.98 -1.14
C ILE A 224 -6.56 -0.49 -0.21
N VAL A 225 -5.95 0.66 -0.52
CA VAL A 225 -4.84 1.22 0.28
C VAL A 225 -5.30 1.49 1.72
N ASN A 226 -6.49 2.04 1.90
CA ASN A 226 -7.04 2.32 3.22
C ASN A 226 -7.37 1.05 4.01
N SER A 227 -7.95 0.03 3.35
CA SER A 227 -8.27 -1.26 3.97
C SER A 227 -7.02 -1.98 4.49
N LEU A 228 -5.93 -1.97 3.73
CA LEU A 228 -4.64 -2.53 4.15
C LEU A 228 -4.06 -1.79 5.36
N LYS A 229 -4.13 -0.46 5.35
CA LYS A 229 -3.67 0.39 6.46
C LYS A 229 -4.44 0.08 7.74
N LEU A 230 -5.78 0.10 7.69
CA LEU A 230 -6.64 -0.17 8.85
C LEU A 230 -6.43 -1.58 9.42
N SER A 231 -6.24 -2.57 8.56
CA SER A 231 -5.89 -3.93 8.97
C SER A 231 -4.58 -3.93 9.77
N ILE A 232 -3.54 -3.27 9.27
CA ILE A 232 -2.23 -3.23 9.92
C ILE A 232 -2.24 -2.46 11.25
N GLU A 233 -2.93 -1.32 11.34
CA GLU A 233 -3.07 -0.58 12.59
C GLU A 233 -3.75 -1.43 13.68
N THR A 234 -4.74 -2.22 13.30
CA THR A 234 -5.42 -3.17 14.20
C THR A 234 -4.47 -4.26 14.67
N ILE A 235 -3.76 -4.90 13.74
CA ILE A 235 -2.79 -5.96 14.02
C ILE A 235 -1.67 -5.45 14.93
N ASP A 236 -1.14 -4.26 14.64
CA ASP A 236 -0.07 -3.65 15.43
C ASP A 236 -0.51 -3.41 16.87
N SER A 237 -1.71 -2.86 17.05
CA SER A 237 -2.27 -2.58 18.38
C SER A 237 -2.42 -3.87 19.21
N LEU A 238 -2.89 -4.95 18.58
CA LEU A 238 -3.00 -6.27 19.21
C LEU A 238 -1.62 -6.85 19.58
N ALA A 239 -0.65 -6.76 18.67
CA ALA A 239 0.70 -7.25 18.90
C ALA A 239 1.40 -6.47 20.01
N GLN A 240 1.25 -5.15 20.05
CA GLN A 240 1.77 -4.30 21.13
C GLN A 240 1.21 -4.71 22.49
N ALA A 241 -0.13 -4.79 22.59
CA ALA A 241 -0.81 -5.13 23.84
C ALA A 241 -0.39 -6.51 24.36
N LYS A 242 -0.13 -7.45 23.45
CA LYS A 242 0.20 -8.83 23.80
C LYS A 242 1.68 -9.06 24.11
N TYR A 243 2.57 -8.42 23.36
CA TYR A 243 4.00 -8.73 23.38
C TYR A 243 4.88 -7.60 23.92
N ASN A 244 4.30 -6.46 24.28
CA ASN A 244 5.02 -5.26 24.75
C ASN A 244 6.08 -4.77 23.75
N LEU A 245 5.74 -4.83 22.46
CA LEU A 245 6.62 -4.40 21.36
C LEU A 245 6.40 -2.91 21.07
N THR A 246 6.97 -2.01 21.86
CA THR A 246 6.71 -0.56 21.72
C THR A 246 7.98 0.22 21.36
N GLU A 247 7.85 1.13 20.39
CA GLU A 247 8.76 2.25 20.16
C GLU A 247 7.93 3.55 20.20
N THR A 248 8.42 4.58 20.89
CA THR A 248 7.79 5.90 20.81
C THR A 248 8.26 6.59 19.55
N VAL A 249 7.35 6.91 18.65
CA VAL A 249 7.67 7.58 17.39
C VAL A 249 6.98 8.94 17.34
N GLU A 250 7.75 9.96 16.97
CA GLU A 250 7.20 11.27 16.62
C GLU A 250 6.79 11.25 15.15
N PHE A 251 5.49 11.42 14.87
CA PHE A 251 5.00 11.63 13.52
C PHE A 251 4.89 13.13 13.26
N GLU A 252 5.67 13.62 12.31
CA GLU A 252 5.38 14.88 11.64
C GLU A 252 4.28 14.62 10.60
N PHE A 253 3.04 14.96 10.93
CA PHE A 253 2.03 15.13 9.90
C PHE A 253 2.39 16.37 9.11
N ARG A 254 2.98 16.17 7.92
CA ARG A 254 2.84 17.15 6.86
C ARG A 254 1.49 16.89 6.22
N GLU A 255 0.58 17.86 6.33
CA GLU A 255 -0.53 17.98 5.40
C GLU A 255 0.02 17.67 4.00
N PRO A 256 -0.60 16.76 3.23
CA PRO A 256 -0.32 16.70 1.81
C PRO A 256 -0.44 18.14 1.28
N PHE A 257 0.40 18.53 0.32
CA PHE A 257 0.22 19.83 -0.35
C PHE A 257 -1.09 19.81 -1.19
N MET A 258 -2.25 19.68 -0.55
CA MET A 258 -3.56 19.92 -1.11
C MET A 258 -3.85 21.43 -1.00
N SER A 259 -3.20 22.18 -1.87
CA SER A 259 -3.71 23.48 -2.32
C SER A 259 -4.13 23.43 -3.80
N ILE A 260 -4.36 22.21 -4.32
CA ILE A 260 -5.06 22.00 -5.59
C ILE A 260 -6.54 22.17 -5.29
N ARG A 261 -7.15 23.24 -5.81
CA ARG A 261 -8.61 23.42 -5.74
C ARG A 261 -9.28 22.24 -6.47
N PRO A 262 -10.38 21.68 -5.94
CA PRO A 262 -11.12 20.57 -6.56
C PRO A 262 -11.43 20.80 -8.05
N ASP A 263 -11.60 22.06 -8.44
CA ASP A 263 -11.94 22.52 -9.79
C ASP A 263 -10.86 22.25 -10.86
N SER A 264 -9.71 21.68 -10.49
CA SER A 264 -8.60 21.38 -11.41
C SER A 264 -8.37 19.90 -11.68
N ILE A 265 -9.17 19.03 -11.07
CA ILE A 265 -9.24 17.60 -11.41
C ILE A 265 -10.48 17.43 -12.27
N ARG A 266 -10.32 16.98 -13.52
CA ARG A 266 -11.49 16.69 -14.35
C ARG A 266 -12.36 15.63 -13.65
N PRO A 267 -13.70 15.72 -13.70
CA PRO A 267 -14.59 14.81 -12.96
C PRO A 267 -14.46 13.33 -13.34
N ASP A 268 -13.91 13.04 -14.51
CA ASP A 268 -13.62 11.69 -15.02
C ASP A 268 -12.33 11.08 -14.43
N LEU A 269 -11.56 11.85 -13.66
CA LEU A 269 -10.35 11.43 -12.95
C LEU A 269 -10.55 11.30 -11.43
N ALA A 270 -11.73 11.61 -10.90
CA ALA A 270 -12.12 11.48 -9.49
C ALA A 270 -12.80 10.12 -9.20
#